data_AF-A0A950WXW4-F1
#
_entry.id   AF-A0A950WXW4-F1
#
_cell.length_a   1.000
_cell.length_b   1.000
_cell.length_c   1.000
_cell.angle_alpha   90.00
_cell.angle_beta   90.00
_cell.angle_gamma   90.00
#
_symmetry.space_group_name_H-M   'P 1'
#
loop_
_entity.id
_entity.type
_entity.pdbx_description
1 polymer ?
#
loop_
_entity_poly.entity_id
_entity_poly.type
_entity_poly.pdbx_seq_one_letter_code
_entity_poly.pdbx_strand_id
1 'polypeptide(L)'
;MNQSKARQRRTRMATATTVRGPRKATDPSLITKLRYRFDNAMSRGPLIVIAYLGLVSLAVMVLTALIAVIGQLTFAGGNARTFPEELWQALLRTLDSGSFASDTAWPTRILALMVTLAGIFVAGSLIGLIANAVDQKVEELRRGRSAVVESGHSLILGWSDQVPRIVSELVIANESEKQASVVVLARADKTDMEETLKERIPDHKTTRIVCRSGSTSSPEDLERVAVQDARSVVVVRDTDGDAGVVKTILALRTFDGNVPHVVAELSEADNTRIVRAVTDGRVLTVSSDDVVAEVTAQACLQAGLSAVFADLLDFDGDEIYFTNVPELGGRTYRDALLAFERCSVIGRMAGGEVELNPPPDTVLGAGDQLILVAADDSAVAFTGVQDLPAVPPRPSAGASARAATHVAVVGWSRFGAKVLKELDEFLPAGSRVDIVVDRDLVDPATLANITMEHAVVQVQPGDGGPDDLRGLRANGDPQQVVVLGYRDALSVDDADARTLLTLLGLRAVWPPGNAQEVRIVAELLDQK
;
A
#
# COMPACT_ATOMS: atom_id res chain seq x y z
N MET A 1 1.55 38.86 -71.00
CA MET A 1 0.99 38.38 -72.28
C MET A 1 1.20 36.87 -72.29
N ASN A 2 0.25 35.96 -72.07
CA ASN A 2 -1.21 36.00 -72.10
C ASN A 2 -1.74 34.99 -71.05
N GLN A 3 -2.79 35.35 -70.31
CA GLN A 3 -3.58 34.39 -69.53
C GLN A 3 -4.41 33.51 -70.47
N SER A 4 -4.78 32.28 -70.05
CA SER A 4 -6.12 31.71 -70.25
C SER A 4 -6.17 30.20 -69.93
N LYS A 5 -6.93 29.85 -68.87
CA LYS A 5 -7.97 28.78 -68.79
C LYS A 5 -7.56 27.34 -69.18
N ALA A 6 -7.95 26.26 -68.51
CA ALA A 6 -8.92 26.00 -67.45
C ALA A 6 -8.89 24.51 -67.07
N ARG A 7 -9.55 24.20 -65.96
CA ARG A 7 -10.33 22.98 -65.67
C ARG A 7 -9.60 21.68 -65.31
N GLN A 8 -9.70 21.39 -64.01
CA GLN A 8 -10.27 20.16 -63.43
C GLN A 8 -9.96 18.84 -64.15
N ARG A 9 -9.07 18.04 -63.55
CA ARG A 9 -9.20 16.58 -63.54
C ARG A 9 -8.76 16.05 -62.17
N ARG A 10 -9.75 15.84 -61.29
CA ARG A 10 -9.66 14.93 -60.14
C ARG A 10 -9.51 13.52 -60.71
N THR A 11 -8.31 12.96 -60.63
CA THR A 11 -8.05 11.56 -60.97
C THR A 11 -8.45 10.71 -59.78
N ARG A 12 -9.64 10.11 -59.83
CA ARG A 12 -10.02 8.97 -58.97
C ARG A 12 -9.13 7.78 -59.37
N MET A 13 -8.09 7.50 -58.58
CA MET A 13 -7.45 6.19 -58.58
C MET A 13 -8.40 5.22 -57.88
N ALA A 14 -9.15 4.46 -58.68
CA ALA A 14 -9.88 3.30 -58.20
C ALA A 14 -8.87 2.16 -58.04
N THR A 15 -8.42 1.93 -56.80
CA THR A 15 -7.72 0.70 -56.43
C THR A 15 -8.75 -0.42 -56.47
N ALA A 16 -8.70 -1.25 -57.51
CA ALA A 16 -9.50 -2.46 -57.60
C ALA A 16 -8.99 -3.48 -56.57
N THR A 17 -9.50 -3.39 -55.34
CA THR A 17 -9.33 -4.44 -54.33
C THR A 17 -10.19 -5.62 -54.77
N THR A 18 -9.60 -6.58 -55.49
CA THR A 18 -10.20 -7.90 -55.68
C THR A 18 -10.36 -8.54 -54.31
N VAL A 19 -11.55 -8.43 -53.72
CA VAL A 19 -11.96 -9.19 -52.55
C VAL A 19 -11.93 -10.66 -52.95
N ARG A 20 -10.88 -11.37 -52.55
CA ARG A 20 -10.89 -12.84 -52.54
C ARG A 20 -12.03 -13.25 -51.62
N GLY A 21 -13.05 -13.91 -52.18
CA GLY A 21 -14.14 -14.49 -51.41
C GLY A 21 -13.61 -15.44 -50.32
N PRO A 22 -14.43 -15.72 -49.28
CA PRO A 22 -13.99 -16.51 -48.15
C PRO A 22 -13.50 -17.87 -48.66
N ARG A 23 -12.24 -18.21 -48.38
CA ARG A 23 -11.76 -19.59 -48.53
C ARG A 23 -12.70 -20.45 -47.69
N LYS A 24 -13.39 -21.41 -48.33
CA LYS A 24 -14.11 -22.46 -47.61
C LYS A 24 -13.17 -23.01 -46.54
N ALA A 25 -13.54 -22.86 -45.27
CA ALA A 25 -12.82 -23.49 -44.18
C ALA A 25 -12.80 -24.99 -44.48
N THR A 26 -11.63 -25.52 -44.82
CA THR A 26 -11.43 -26.96 -44.86
C THR A 26 -11.74 -27.48 -43.47
N ASP A 27 -12.74 -28.35 -43.36
CA ASP A 27 -13.07 -28.99 -42.10
C ASP A 27 -11.78 -29.53 -41.46
N PRO A 28 -11.46 -29.14 -40.21
CA PRO A 28 -10.21 -29.55 -39.63
C PRO A 28 -10.16 -31.07 -39.59
N SER A 29 -9.01 -31.63 -40.00
CA SER A 29 -8.81 -33.07 -40.04
C SER A 29 -9.15 -33.70 -38.69
N LEU A 30 -9.59 -34.96 -38.69
CA LEU A 30 -9.90 -35.69 -37.45
C LEU A 30 -8.74 -35.65 -36.46
N ILE A 31 -7.49 -35.67 -36.94
CA ILE A 31 -6.27 -35.56 -36.14
C ILE A 31 -6.15 -34.17 -35.49
N THR A 32 -6.46 -33.10 -36.25
CA THR A 32 -6.45 -31.73 -35.72
C THR A 32 -7.53 -31.53 -34.66
N LYS A 33 -8.73 -32.09 -34.87
CA LYS A 33 -9.82 -32.05 -33.87
C LYS A 33 -9.46 -32.85 -32.62
N LEU A 34 -8.82 -34.02 -32.76
CA LEU A 34 -8.34 -34.81 -31.62
C LEU A 34 -7.26 -34.07 -30.84
N ARG A 35 -6.26 -33.51 -31.53
CA ARG A 35 -5.17 -32.74 -30.92
C ARG A 35 -5.70 -31.52 -30.20
N TYR A 36 -6.61 -30.77 -30.82
CA TYR A 36 -7.27 -29.63 -30.17
C TYR A 36 -8.02 -30.05 -28.90
N ARG A 37 -8.78 -31.15 -28.94
CA ARG A 37 -9.47 -31.66 -27.74
C ARG A 37 -8.51 -32.15 -26.67
N PHE A 38 -7.38 -32.73 -27.05
CA PHE A 38 -6.32 -33.15 -26.15
C PHE A 38 -5.63 -31.96 -25.49
N ASP A 39 -5.23 -30.96 -26.27
CA ASP A 39 -4.60 -29.72 -25.78
C ASP A 39 -5.53 -28.98 -24.81
N ASN A 40 -6.84 -28.89 -25.14
CA ASN A 40 -7.84 -28.25 -24.29
C ASN A 40 -8.23 -29.08 -23.05
N ALA A 41 -7.92 -30.37 -23.03
CA ALA A 41 -8.11 -31.22 -21.87
C ALA A 41 -6.88 -31.15 -20.94
N MET A 42 -5.67 -31.07 -21.50
CA MET A 42 -4.44 -30.87 -20.73
C MET A 42 -4.40 -29.52 -20.01
N SER A 43 -5.06 -28.49 -20.52
CA SER A 43 -5.13 -27.16 -19.88
C SER A 43 -6.05 -27.09 -18.65
N ARG A 44 -6.89 -28.11 -18.41
CA ARG A 44 -7.91 -28.12 -17.34
C ARG A 44 -7.40 -28.68 -16.00
N GLY A 45 -6.10 -28.94 -15.89
CA GLY A 45 -5.42 -29.26 -14.64
C GLY A 45 -4.84 -30.68 -14.54
N PRO A 46 -4.05 -30.96 -13.48
CA PRO A 46 -3.29 -32.21 -13.34
C PRO A 46 -4.17 -33.48 -13.32
N LEU A 47 -5.40 -33.38 -12.82
CA LEU A 47 -6.32 -34.51 -12.67
C LEU A 47 -6.72 -35.13 -14.03
N ILE A 48 -6.82 -34.32 -15.07
CA ILE A 48 -7.13 -34.81 -16.43
C ILE A 48 -5.91 -35.48 -17.06
N VAL A 49 -4.70 -34.96 -16.82
CA VAL A 49 -3.46 -35.61 -17.29
C VAL A 49 -3.30 -36.97 -16.63
N ILE A 50 -3.58 -37.09 -15.33
CA ILE A 50 -3.60 -38.36 -14.60
C ILE A 50 -4.64 -39.31 -15.21
N ALA A 51 -5.84 -38.84 -15.54
CA ALA A 51 -6.87 -39.66 -16.18
C ALA A 51 -6.45 -40.18 -17.58
N TYR A 52 -5.80 -39.34 -18.41
CA TYR A 52 -5.25 -39.77 -19.69
C TYR A 52 -4.13 -40.79 -19.53
N LEU A 53 -3.24 -40.57 -18.56
CA LEU A 53 -2.16 -41.50 -18.25
C LEU A 53 -2.71 -42.86 -17.80
N GLY A 54 -3.78 -42.85 -16.98
CA GLY A 54 -4.54 -44.04 -16.60
C GLY A 54 -5.20 -44.74 -17.80
N LEU A 55 -5.79 -44.00 -18.72
CA LEU A 55 -6.38 -44.55 -19.94
C LEU A 55 -5.33 -45.19 -20.85
N VAL A 56 -4.18 -44.55 -21.02
CA VAL A 56 -3.04 -45.10 -21.79
C VAL A 56 -2.51 -46.35 -21.12
N SER A 57 -2.35 -46.35 -19.79
CA SER A 57 -1.94 -47.51 -19.01
C SER A 57 -2.90 -48.70 -19.21
N LEU A 58 -4.21 -48.46 -19.10
CA LEU A 58 -5.24 -49.46 -19.35
C LEU A 58 -5.18 -49.99 -20.80
N ALA A 59 -4.98 -49.12 -21.78
CA ALA A 59 -4.85 -49.52 -23.18
C ALA A 59 -3.61 -50.40 -23.40
N VAL A 60 -2.48 -50.09 -22.77
CA VAL A 60 -1.26 -50.91 -22.81
C VAL A 60 -1.50 -52.27 -22.15
N MET A 61 -2.18 -52.32 -20.99
CA MET A 61 -2.52 -53.57 -20.30
C MET A 61 -3.42 -54.46 -21.17
N VAL A 62 -4.49 -53.90 -21.74
CA VAL A 62 -5.43 -54.63 -22.60
C VAL A 62 -4.74 -55.12 -23.87
N LEU A 63 -3.93 -54.28 -24.51
CA LEU A 63 -3.17 -54.66 -25.71
C LEU A 63 -2.19 -55.80 -25.41
N THR A 64 -1.50 -55.73 -24.27
CA THR A 64 -0.58 -56.78 -23.81
C THR A 64 -1.32 -58.10 -23.58
N ALA A 65 -2.43 -58.07 -22.85
CA ALA A 65 -3.25 -59.24 -22.58
C ALA A 65 -3.78 -59.85 -23.89
N LEU A 66 -4.20 -59.02 -24.85
CA LEU A 66 -4.66 -59.48 -26.15
C LEU A 66 -3.55 -60.14 -26.98
N ILE A 67 -2.37 -59.51 -27.04
CA ILE A 67 -1.18 -60.08 -27.72
C ILE A 67 -0.79 -61.40 -27.06
N ALA A 68 -0.86 -61.49 -25.73
CA ALA A 68 -0.51 -62.70 -25.01
C ALA A 68 -1.47 -63.86 -25.32
N VAL A 69 -2.78 -63.61 -25.26
CA VAL A 69 -3.82 -64.60 -25.59
C VAL A 69 -3.74 -65.05 -27.06
N ILE A 70 -3.60 -64.12 -28.01
CA ILE A 70 -3.51 -64.44 -29.45
C ILE A 70 -2.20 -65.18 -29.78
N GLY A 71 -1.09 -64.72 -29.21
CA GLY A 71 0.23 -65.30 -29.43
C GLY A 71 0.49 -66.61 -28.68
N GLN A 72 -0.48 -67.09 -27.89
CA GLN A 72 -0.35 -68.25 -26.99
C GLN A 72 0.87 -68.13 -26.06
N LEU A 73 1.16 -66.90 -25.65
CA LEU A 73 2.27 -66.53 -24.80
C LEU A 73 1.80 -66.61 -23.34
N THR A 74 2.54 -67.32 -22.50
CA THR A 74 2.24 -67.42 -21.07
C THR A 74 3.21 -66.58 -20.27
N PHE A 75 2.68 -65.63 -19.50
CA PHE A 75 3.47 -64.90 -18.52
C PHE A 75 3.60 -65.71 -17.22
N ALA A 76 4.80 -65.73 -16.64
CA ALA A 76 5.09 -66.32 -15.33
C ALA A 76 4.70 -67.80 -15.11
N GLY A 77 4.56 -68.58 -16.18
CA GLY A 77 4.28 -70.02 -16.10
C GLY A 77 2.85 -70.37 -15.62
N GLY A 78 1.90 -69.43 -15.68
CA GLY A 78 0.50 -69.69 -15.35
C GLY A 78 -0.14 -70.72 -16.28
N ASN A 79 -0.89 -71.67 -15.71
CA ASN A 79 -1.59 -72.73 -16.48
C ASN A 79 -2.89 -72.25 -17.16
N ALA A 80 -3.35 -71.03 -16.86
CA ALA A 80 -4.61 -70.47 -17.37
C ALA A 80 -4.36 -69.37 -18.40
N ARG A 81 -4.77 -69.63 -19.66
CA ARG A 81 -4.61 -68.70 -20.81
C ARG A 81 -5.84 -67.82 -21.01
N THR A 82 -6.45 -67.35 -19.92
CA THR A 82 -7.68 -66.57 -20.00
C THR A 82 -7.35 -65.08 -20.05
N PHE A 83 -8.10 -64.30 -20.84
CA PHE A 83 -7.88 -62.86 -20.95
C PHE A 83 -7.85 -62.13 -19.58
N PRO A 84 -8.71 -62.45 -18.60
CA PRO A 84 -8.64 -61.83 -17.27
C PRO A 84 -7.34 -62.13 -16.53
N GLU A 85 -6.78 -63.34 -16.66
CA GLU A 85 -5.52 -63.71 -16.03
C GLU A 85 -4.36 -62.96 -16.68
N GLU A 86 -4.29 -62.91 -18.01
CA GLU A 86 -3.24 -62.18 -18.73
C GLU A 86 -3.32 -60.66 -18.49
N LEU A 87 -4.53 -60.11 -18.32
CA LEU A 87 -4.74 -58.71 -17.92
C LEU A 87 -4.27 -58.44 -16.49
N TRP A 88 -4.51 -59.37 -15.56
CA TRP A 88 -4.00 -59.31 -14.19
C TRP A 88 -2.47 -59.39 -14.16
N GLN A 89 -1.87 -60.28 -14.95
CA GLN A 89 -0.42 -60.39 -15.10
C GLN A 89 0.21 -59.14 -15.73
N ALA A 90 -0.47 -58.51 -16.69
CA ALA A 90 -0.04 -57.24 -17.27
C ALA A 90 -0.10 -56.10 -16.24
N LEU A 91 -1.19 -56.02 -15.45
CA LEU A 91 -1.32 -55.07 -14.35
C LEU A 91 -0.19 -55.23 -13.32
N LEU A 92 0.05 -56.45 -12.84
CA LEU A 92 1.12 -56.73 -11.88
C LEU A 92 2.48 -56.32 -12.43
N ARG A 93 2.78 -56.60 -13.71
CA ARG A 93 4.05 -56.19 -14.35
C ARG A 93 4.20 -54.68 -14.52
N THR A 94 3.10 -53.95 -14.69
CA THR A 94 3.17 -52.48 -14.77
C THR A 94 3.39 -51.81 -13.42
N LEU A 95 3.00 -52.47 -12.32
CA LEU A 95 3.13 -51.95 -10.95
C LEU A 95 4.34 -52.52 -10.19
N ASP A 96 4.74 -53.74 -10.53
CA ASP A 96 5.84 -54.49 -9.89
C ASP A 96 6.69 -55.18 -10.97
N SER A 97 7.95 -54.75 -11.09
CA SER A 97 8.89 -55.26 -12.08
C SER A 97 9.55 -56.59 -11.68
N GLY A 98 9.23 -57.17 -10.52
CA GLY A 98 9.92 -58.35 -9.96
C GLY A 98 9.78 -59.69 -10.71
N SER A 99 8.98 -59.79 -11.79
CA SER A 99 8.57 -61.08 -12.37
C SER A 99 9.45 -61.63 -13.53
N PHE A 100 10.56 -60.99 -13.89
CA PHE A 100 11.33 -61.32 -15.10
C PHE A 100 11.94 -62.74 -15.16
N ALA A 101 12.17 -63.38 -14.01
CA ALA A 101 12.91 -64.64 -13.94
C ALA A 101 12.10 -65.88 -14.38
N SER A 102 10.78 -65.74 -14.54
CA SER A 102 9.85 -66.85 -14.77
C SER A 102 9.47 -67.05 -16.25
N ASP A 103 9.87 -66.13 -17.14
CA ASP A 103 9.51 -66.15 -18.56
C ASP A 103 10.53 -66.95 -19.41
N THR A 104 10.07 -68.04 -20.03
CA THR A 104 10.94 -69.02 -20.70
C THR A 104 11.19 -68.75 -22.19
N ALA A 105 10.24 -68.12 -22.90
CA ALA A 105 10.32 -67.90 -24.35
C ALA A 105 10.82 -66.49 -24.71
N TRP A 106 11.56 -66.36 -25.82
CA TRP A 106 12.03 -65.04 -26.28
C TRP A 106 10.90 -64.04 -26.63
N PRO A 107 9.80 -64.44 -27.29
CA PRO A 107 8.68 -63.53 -27.55
C PRO A 107 8.00 -63.02 -26.27
N THR A 108 7.88 -63.87 -25.23
CA THR A 108 7.32 -63.44 -23.94
C THR A 108 8.25 -62.45 -23.24
N ARG A 109 9.57 -62.66 -23.32
CA ARG A 109 10.58 -61.75 -22.74
C ARG A 109 10.59 -60.38 -23.39
N ILE A 110 10.49 -60.30 -24.73
CA ILE A 110 10.45 -59.02 -25.45
C ILE A 110 9.17 -58.26 -25.11
N LEU A 111 8.02 -58.96 -25.11
CA LEU A 111 6.74 -58.36 -24.74
C LEU A 111 6.75 -57.90 -23.27
N ALA A 112 7.26 -58.73 -22.35
CA ALA A 112 7.42 -58.38 -20.95
C ALA A 112 8.30 -57.14 -20.77
N LEU A 113 9.44 -57.06 -21.47
CA LEU A 113 10.33 -55.90 -21.41
C LEU A 113 9.64 -54.61 -21.86
N MET A 114 8.88 -54.66 -22.96
CA MET A 114 8.14 -53.50 -23.48
C MET A 114 7.09 -52.99 -22.48
N VAL A 115 6.38 -53.92 -21.84
CA VAL A 115 5.33 -53.60 -20.86
C VAL A 115 5.93 -53.04 -19.59
N THR A 116 7.04 -53.60 -19.12
CA THR A 116 7.72 -53.06 -17.94
C THR A 116 8.31 -51.68 -18.22
N LEU A 117 8.89 -51.44 -19.40
CA LEU A 117 9.38 -50.11 -19.77
C LEU A 117 8.22 -49.09 -19.84
N ALA A 118 7.09 -49.48 -20.41
CA ALA A 118 5.87 -48.68 -20.43
C ALA A 118 5.33 -48.42 -19.01
N GLY A 119 5.33 -49.45 -18.15
CA GLY A 119 4.93 -49.37 -16.74
C GLY A 119 5.80 -48.41 -15.93
N ILE A 120 7.14 -48.51 -16.06
CA ILE A 120 8.10 -47.59 -15.41
C ILE A 120 7.86 -46.16 -15.89
N PHE A 121 7.67 -45.95 -17.20
CA PHE A 121 7.40 -44.61 -17.75
C PHE A 121 6.08 -44.02 -17.20
N VAL A 122 5.02 -44.84 -17.16
CA VAL A 122 3.71 -44.44 -16.60
C VAL A 122 3.82 -44.15 -15.11
N ALA A 123 4.40 -45.06 -14.33
CA ALA A 123 4.54 -44.91 -12.88
C ALA A 123 5.42 -43.70 -12.52
N GLY A 124 6.56 -43.53 -13.19
CA GLY A 124 7.44 -42.37 -12.99
C GLY A 124 6.77 -41.05 -13.37
N SER A 125 6.01 -41.01 -14.47
CA SER A 125 5.23 -39.84 -14.87
C SER A 125 4.12 -39.52 -13.87
N LEU A 126 3.43 -40.54 -13.36
CA LEU A 126 2.38 -40.37 -12.35
C LEU A 126 2.94 -39.80 -11.05
N ILE A 127 4.04 -40.39 -10.54
CA ILE A 127 4.72 -39.91 -9.34
C ILE A 127 5.18 -38.46 -9.54
N GLY A 128 5.80 -38.14 -10.67
CA GLY A 128 6.25 -36.78 -10.98
C GLY A 128 5.12 -35.75 -11.05
N LEU A 129 3.98 -36.11 -11.65
CA LEU A 129 2.80 -35.24 -11.70
C LEU A 129 2.18 -35.02 -10.33
N ILE A 130 2.09 -36.07 -9.50
CA ILE A 130 1.57 -35.96 -8.13
C ILE A 130 2.50 -35.08 -7.29
N ALA A 131 3.82 -35.32 -7.35
CA ALA A 131 4.81 -34.50 -6.65
C ALA A 131 4.68 -33.02 -7.03
N ASN A 132 4.66 -32.70 -8.33
CA ASN A 132 4.49 -31.33 -8.81
C ASN A 132 3.14 -30.71 -8.40
N ALA A 133 2.05 -31.49 -8.38
CA ALA A 133 0.74 -30.99 -7.91
C ALA A 133 0.74 -30.69 -6.41
N VAL A 134 1.42 -31.52 -5.60
CA VAL A 134 1.62 -31.25 -4.17
C VAL A 134 2.49 -30.02 -3.98
N ASP A 135 3.60 -29.91 -4.71
CA ASP A 135 4.50 -28.76 -4.65
C ASP A 135 3.76 -27.47 -5.04
N GLN A 136 2.96 -27.50 -6.10
CA GLN A 136 2.10 -26.37 -6.48
C GLN A 136 1.10 -26.02 -5.39
N LYS A 137 0.50 -27.01 -4.71
CA LYS A 137 -0.44 -26.73 -3.63
C LYS A 137 0.25 -26.15 -2.39
N VAL A 138 1.43 -26.67 -2.06
CA VAL A 138 2.27 -26.13 -0.99
C VAL A 138 2.69 -24.70 -1.33
N GLU A 139 3.05 -24.43 -2.58
CA GLU A 139 3.41 -23.09 -3.08
C GLU A 139 2.22 -22.12 -3.07
N GLU A 140 1.01 -22.57 -3.44
CA GLU A 140 -0.22 -21.76 -3.30
C GLU A 140 -0.49 -21.37 -1.83
N LEU A 141 -0.26 -22.30 -0.90
CA LEU A 141 -0.39 -22.06 0.54
C LEU A 141 0.71 -21.13 1.04
N ARG A 142 1.95 -21.29 0.55
CA ARG A 142 3.07 -20.37 0.81
C ARG A 142 2.76 -18.96 0.34
N ARG A 143 2.14 -18.80 -0.84
CA ARG A 143 1.70 -17.50 -1.39
C ARG A 143 0.46 -16.92 -0.71
N GLY A 144 -0.07 -17.59 0.32
CA GLY A 144 -1.20 -17.09 1.08
C GLY A 144 -2.48 -16.94 0.26
N ARG A 145 -2.78 -17.85 -0.67
CA ARG A 145 -4.03 -17.76 -1.45
C ARG A 145 -5.30 -18.21 -0.71
N SER A 146 -5.20 -18.54 0.57
CA SER A 146 -6.32 -18.95 1.41
C SER A 146 -7.15 -17.75 1.87
N ALA A 147 -8.47 -17.98 2.01
CA ALA A 147 -9.39 -17.00 2.57
C ALA A 147 -8.99 -16.62 4.01
N VAL A 148 -9.17 -15.35 4.34
CA VAL A 148 -9.10 -14.81 5.70
C VAL A 148 -10.43 -15.07 6.38
N VAL A 149 -10.38 -15.46 7.65
CA VAL A 149 -11.56 -15.78 8.48
C VAL A 149 -11.71 -14.83 9.67
N GLU A 150 -10.85 -13.81 9.75
CA GLU A 150 -10.88 -12.78 10.79
C GLU A 150 -12.02 -11.80 10.53
N SER A 151 -12.73 -11.39 11.59
CA SER A 151 -13.80 -10.39 11.55
C SER A 151 -13.47 -9.20 12.47
N GLY A 152 -13.90 -8.00 12.11
CA GLY A 152 -13.59 -6.77 12.85
C GLY A 152 -12.12 -6.34 12.76
N HIS A 153 -11.39 -6.88 11.79
CA HIS A 153 -9.95 -6.64 11.61
C HIS A 153 -9.68 -5.29 10.93
N SER A 154 -8.49 -4.73 11.13
CA SER A 154 -8.01 -3.58 10.34
C SER A 154 -7.36 -4.11 9.06
N LEU A 155 -7.88 -3.73 7.89
CA LEU A 155 -7.39 -4.19 6.59
C LEU A 155 -6.48 -3.14 5.95
N ILE A 156 -5.24 -3.51 5.66
CA ILE A 156 -4.29 -2.68 4.90
C ILE A 156 -4.20 -3.20 3.47
N LEU A 157 -4.43 -2.32 2.51
CA LEU A 157 -4.37 -2.57 1.07
C LEU A 157 -3.20 -1.83 0.46
N GLY A 158 -2.18 -2.57 0.03
CA GLY A 158 -0.94 -2.01 -0.51
C GLY A 158 0.28 -2.36 0.34
N TRP A 159 1.46 -2.09 -0.21
CA TRP A 159 2.73 -2.29 0.50
C TRP A 159 3.69 -1.15 0.20
N SER A 160 4.23 -0.55 1.26
CA SER A 160 5.24 0.51 1.23
C SER A 160 6.07 0.45 2.51
N ASP A 161 7.15 1.23 2.58
CA ASP A 161 8.01 1.32 3.77
C ASP A 161 7.29 1.89 5.01
N GLN A 162 6.11 2.48 4.83
CA GLN A 162 5.27 2.99 5.92
C GLN A 162 4.42 1.88 6.54
N VAL A 163 4.12 0.79 5.83
CA VAL A 163 3.22 -0.27 6.33
C VAL A 163 3.69 -0.85 7.66
N PRO A 164 4.98 -1.20 7.86
CA PRO A 164 5.44 -1.66 9.17
C PRO A 164 5.19 -0.65 10.31
N ARG A 165 5.30 0.65 10.04
CA ARG A 165 4.98 1.69 11.04
C ARG A 165 3.49 1.73 11.34
N ILE A 166 2.65 1.76 10.31
CA ILE A 166 1.18 1.72 10.47
C ILE A 166 0.75 0.48 11.27
N VAL A 167 1.34 -0.69 11.00
CA VAL A 167 1.03 -1.92 11.75
C VAL A 167 1.52 -1.83 13.19
N SER A 168 2.70 -1.25 13.45
CA SER A 168 3.20 -1.03 14.81
C SER A 168 2.25 -0.15 15.64
N GLU A 169 1.82 0.97 15.06
CA GLU A 169 0.83 1.87 15.66
C GLU A 169 -0.49 1.16 15.98
N LEU A 170 -1.00 0.38 15.02
CA LEU A 170 -2.22 -0.42 15.23
C LEU A 170 -2.03 -1.50 16.30
N VAL A 171 -0.84 -2.08 16.44
CA VAL A 171 -0.55 -3.05 17.51
C VAL A 171 -0.64 -2.39 18.89
N ILE A 172 -0.16 -1.15 19.03
CA ILE A 172 -0.25 -0.36 20.26
C ILE A 172 -1.71 -0.02 20.56
N ALA A 173 -2.43 0.55 19.58
CA ALA A 173 -3.84 0.91 19.70
C ALA A 173 -4.76 -0.27 20.05
N ASN A 174 -4.36 -1.48 19.68
CA ASN A 174 -5.11 -2.71 19.93
C ASN A 174 -4.79 -3.37 21.29
N GLU A 175 -3.92 -2.78 22.14
CA GLU A 175 -3.54 -3.38 23.42
C GLU A 175 -4.74 -3.64 24.34
N SER A 176 -5.74 -2.75 24.32
CA SER A 176 -6.99 -2.89 25.08
C SER A 176 -7.94 -3.97 24.52
N GLU A 177 -7.71 -4.42 23.29
CA GLU A 177 -8.55 -5.39 22.57
C GLU A 177 -8.03 -6.83 22.72
N LYS A 178 -8.93 -7.76 23.09
CA LYS A 178 -8.53 -9.16 23.41
C LYS A 178 -8.23 -10.04 22.19
N GLN A 179 -8.81 -9.71 21.04
CA GLN A 179 -8.71 -10.52 19.81
C GLN A 179 -8.53 -9.63 18.58
N ALA A 180 -7.65 -8.63 18.69
CA ALA A 180 -7.35 -7.75 17.58
C ALA A 180 -6.65 -8.49 16.43
N SER A 181 -6.90 -8.05 15.21
CA SER A 181 -6.17 -8.55 14.04
C SER A 181 -5.98 -7.48 12.98
N VAL A 182 -4.83 -7.56 12.32
CA VAL A 182 -4.45 -6.71 11.19
C VAL A 182 -4.17 -7.60 10.00
N VAL A 183 -4.84 -7.33 8.88
CA VAL A 183 -4.71 -8.09 7.65
C VAL A 183 -4.05 -7.20 6.60
N VAL A 184 -3.02 -7.70 5.93
CA VAL A 184 -2.30 -6.97 4.87
C VAL A 184 -2.48 -7.70 3.54
N LEU A 185 -3.03 -7.02 2.54
CA LEU A 185 -3.13 -7.50 1.16
C LEU A 185 -2.28 -6.63 0.24
N ALA A 186 -1.31 -7.25 -0.42
CA ALA A 186 -0.46 -6.54 -1.39
C ALA A 186 0.04 -7.44 -2.51
N ARG A 187 0.61 -6.84 -3.56
CA ARG A 187 1.24 -7.55 -4.68
C ARG A 187 2.64 -8.09 -4.34
N ALA A 188 3.13 -7.84 -3.13
CA ALA A 188 4.40 -8.36 -2.60
C ALA A 188 4.30 -9.85 -2.20
N ASP A 189 5.44 -10.53 -2.10
CA ASP A 189 5.49 -11.91 -1.60
C ASP A 189 5.09 -11.97 -0.13
N LYS A 190 4.29 -12.97 0.23
CA LYS A 190 3.80 -13.14 1.60
C LYS A 190 4.95 -13.33 2.59
N THR A 191 5.94 -14.13 2.23
CA THR A 191 7.07 -14.47 3.11
C THR A 191 7.88 -13.22 3.40
N ASP A 192 8.19 -12.44 2.38
CA ASP A 192 8.92 -11.18 2.51
C ASP A 192 8.17 -10.17 3.39
N MET A 193 6.84 -10.06 3.23
CA MET A 193 6.00 -9.22 4.09
C MET A 193 6.02 -9.69 5.55
N GLU A 194 5.86 -10.98 5.80
CA GLU A 194 5.86 -11.56 7.15
C GLU A 194 7.23 -11.43 7.83
N GLU A 195 8.33 -11.64 7.10
CA GLU A 195 9.69 -11.45 7.61
C GLU A 195 9.95 -9.98 7.94
N THR A 196 9.59 -9.06 7.04
CA THR A 196 9.76 -7.61 7.26
C THR A 196 8.98 -7.13 8.48
N LEU A 197 7.72 -7.55 8.63
CA LEU A 197 6.89 -7.18 9.77
C LEU A 197 7.44 -7.75 11.07
N LYS A 198 7.90 -9.01 11.06
CA LYS A 198 8.49 -9.64 12.25
C LYS A 198 9.82 -9.01 12.66
N GLU A 199 10.62 -8.55 11.70
CA GLU A 199 11.87 -7.85 11.98
C GLU A 199 11.63 -6.45 12.55
N ARG A 200 10.64 -5.73 12.04
CA ARG A 200 10.31 -4.36 12.47
C ARG A 200 9.45 -4.32 13.73
N ILE A 201 8.62 -5.33 13.96
CA ILE A 201 7.63 -5.40 15.04
C ILE A 201 7.84 -6.72 15.80
N PRO A 202 8.79 -6.77 16.75
CA PRO A 202 9.09 -8.01 17.47
C PRO A 202 8.00 -8.39 18.49
N ASP A 203 7.27 -7.41 19.02
CA ASP A 203 6.17 -7.63 19.96
C ASP A 203 4.84 -7.24 19.33
N HIS A 204 3.93 -8.20 19.21
CA HIS A 204 2.61 -8.00 18.63
C HIS A 204 1.51 -7.75 19.68
N LYS A 205 1.86 -7.72 20.98
CA LYS A 205 0.90 -7.63 22.10
C LYS A 205 -0.26 -8.65 21.93
N THR A 206 -1.50 -8.18 21.80
CA THR A 206 -2.72 -8.99 21.59
C THR A 206 -3.09 -9.17 20.10
N THR A 207 -2.35 -8.55 19.19
CA THR A 207 -2.73 -8.42 17.78
C THR A 207 -2.22 -9.57 16.93
N ARG A 208 -3.10 -10.18 16.14
CA ARG A 208 -2.73 -11.15 15.10
C ARG A 208 -2.49 -10.46 13.77
N ILE A 209 -1.30 -10.62 13.20
CA ILE A 209 -0.97 -10.06 11.88
C ILE A 209 -1.07 -11.17 10.81
N VAL A 210 -1.78 -10.89 9.71
CA VAL A 210 -2.04 -11.85 8.63
C VAL A 210 -1.71 -11.24 7.27
N CYS A 211 -0.71 -11.77 6.58
CA CYS A 211 -0.31 -11.29 5.24
C CYS A 211 -0.88 -12.16 4.11
N ARG A 212 -1.29 -11.54 3.01
CA ARG A 212 -1.84 -12.19 1.82
C ARG A 212 -1.29 -11.53 0.55
N SER A 213 -0.86 -12.35 -0.41
CA SER A 213 -0.44 -11.86 -1.73
C SER A 213 -1.62 -11.83 -2.70
N GLY A 214 -1.87 -10.70 -3.35
CA GLY A 214 -2.94 -10.50 -4.32
C GLY A 214 -3.01 -9.07 -4.85
N SER A 215 -3.95 -8.80 -5.75
CA SER A 215 -4.20 -7.45 -6.25
C SER A 215 -5.26 -6.75 -5.41
N THR A 216 -4.94 -5.56 -4.91
CA THR A 216 -5.89 -4.69 -4.19
C THR A 216 -7.00 -4.16 -5.10
N SER A 217 -6.80 -4.18 -6.42
CA SER A 217 -7.78 -3.78 -7.43
C SER A 217 -8.67 -4.92 -7.93
N SER A 218 -8.50 -6.13 -7.41
CA SER A 218 -9.30 -7.31 -7.77
C SER A 218 -10.39 -7.55 -6.74
N PRO A 219 -11.68 -7.49 -7.11
CA PRO A 219 -12.78 -7.82 -6.18
C PRO A 219 -12.66 -9.23 -5.59
N GLU A 220 -12.17 -10.22 -6.35
CA GLU A 220 -11.98 -11.59 -5.85
C GLU A 220 -10.92 -11.67 -4.73
N ASP A 221 -9.82 -10.91 -4.87
CA ASP A 221 -8.77 -10.89 -3.84
C ASP A 221 -9.22 -10.10 -2.60
N LEU A 222 -10.06 -9.08 -2.78
CA LEU A 222 -10.68 -8.30 -1.68
C LEU A 222 -11.70 -9.15 -0.90
N GLU A 223 -12.53 -9.94 -1.59
CA GLU A 223 -13.45 -10.89 -0.97
C GLU A 223 -12.68 -11.95 -0.15
N ARG A 224 -11.56 -12.46 -0.70
CA ARG A 224 -10.70 -13.42 -0.02
C ARG A 224 -10.10 -12.88 1.29
N VAL A 225 -9.88 -11.57 1.41
CA VAL A 225 -9.42 -10.95 2.67
C VAL A 225 -10.55 -10.48 3.57
N ALA A 226 -11.79 -10.92 3.30
CA ALA A 226 -12.97 -10.59 4.09
C ALA A 226 -13.19 -9.08 4.26
N VAL A 227 -13.03 -8.31 3.18
CA VAL A 227 -13.12 -6.84 3.20
C VAL A 227 -14.43 -6.29 3.79
N GLN A 228 -15.53 -7.01 3.63
CA GLN A 228 -16.84 -6.61 4.17
C GLN A 228 -16.94 -6.82 5.69
N ASP A 229 -16.11 -7.70 6.26
CA ASP A 229 -16.05 -8.00 7.69
C ASP A 229 -14.98 -7.17 8.42
N ALA A 230 -14.21 -6.34 7.70
CA ALA A 230 -13.21 -5.47 8.31
C ALA A 230 -13.87 -4.34 9.12
N ARG A 231 -13.19 -3.83 10.16
CA ARG A 231 -13.62 -2.64 10.92
C ARG A 231 -13.28 -1.35 10.17
N SER A 232 -12.12 -1.34 9.52
CA SER A 232 -11.59 -0.22 8.76
C SER A 232 -10.68 -0.73 7.64
N VAL A 233 -10.54 0.08 6.60
CA VAL A 233 -9.66 -0.22 5.46
C VAL A 233 -8.70 0.95 5.26
N VAL A 234 -7.40 0.67 5.28
CA VAL A 234 -6.32 1.62 4.99
C VAL A 234 -5.75 1.28 3.62
N VAL A 235 -5.88 2.18 2.65
CA VAL A 235 -5.29 2.05 1.32
C VAL A 235 -4.01 2.84 1.27
N VAL A 236 -2.89 2.14 1.22
CA VAL A 236 -1.54 2.72 1.21
C VAL A 236 -1.07 2.82 -0.23
N ARG A 237 -0.35 3.90 -0.53
CA ARG A 237 0.22 4.11 -1.86
C ARG A 237 1.41 3.19 -2.08
N ASP A 238 1.35 2.39 -3.15
CA ASP A 238 2.43 1.51 -3.57
C ASP A 238 3.19 2.09 -4.79
N THR A 239 3.91 1.25 -5.52
CA THR A 239 4.67 1.65 -6.72
C THR A 239 3.80 2.23 -7.84
N ASP A 240 2.49 1.92 -7.88
CA ASP A 240 1.57 2.44 -8.89
C ASP A 240 1.08 3.87 -8.56
N GLY A 241 1.52 4.44 -7.42
CA GLY A 241 1.17 5.80 -6.99
C GLY A 241 -0.33 5.98 -6.73
N ASP A 242 -0.81 7.23 -6.83
CA ASP A 242 -2.22 7.56 -6.63
C ASP A 242 -3.17 6.76 -7.56
N ALA A 243 -2.70 6.36 -8.75
CA ALA A 243 -3.50 5.58 -9.69
C ALA A 243 -3.83 4.17 -9.14
N GLY A 244 -2.90 3.55 -8.41
CA GLY A 244 -3.13 2.27 -7.72
C GLY A 244 -4.17 2.40 -6.61
N VAL A 245 -4.08 3.47 -5.82
CA VAL A 245 -5.02 3.81 -4.75
C VAL A 245 -6.41 4.03 -5.30
N VAL A 246 -6.55 4.84 -6.36
CA VAL A 246 -7.85 5.10 -7.02
C VAL A 246 -8.47 3.81 -7.58
N LYS A 247 -7.68 2.93 -8.22
CA LYS A 247 -8.19 1.62 -8.69
C LYS A 247 -8.69 0.76 -7.54
N THR A 248 -7.98 0.74 -6.42
CA THR A 248 -8.37 0.01 -5.21
C THR A 248 -9.69 0.54 -4.65
N ILE A 249 -9.84 1.87 -4.55
CA ILE A 249 -11.08 2.52 -4.11
C ILE A 249 -12.25 2.15 -5.05
N LEU A 250 -12.03 2.17 -6.37
CA LEU A 250 -13.06 1.78 -7.34
C LEU A 250 -13.45 0.30 -7.20
N ALA A 251 -12.49 -0.59 -6.91
CA ALA A 251 -12.76 -2.00 -6.64
C ALA A 251 -13.56 -2.18 -5.35
N LEU A 252 -13.24 -1.45 -4.28
CA LEU A 252 -14.00 -1.46 -3.02
C LEU A 252 -15.47 -1.05 -3.23
N ARG A 253 -15.74 -0.11 -4.15
CA ARG A 253 -17.12 0.30 -4.47
C ARG A 253 -17.96 -0.76 -5.18
N THR A 254 -17.35 -1.83 -5.69
CA THR A 254 -18.10 -2.93 -6.32
C THR A 254 -18.86 -3.80 -5.33
N PHE A 255 -18.55 -3.67 -4.03
CA PHE A 255 -19.26 -4.37 -2.98
C PHE A 255 -20.53 -3.59 -2.60
N ASP A 256 -21.70 -4.20 -2.79
CA ASP A 256 -23.03 -3.62 -2.52
C ASP A 256 -23.33 -3.39 -1.02
N GLY A 257 -22.42 -3.81 -0.12
CA GLY A 257 -22.53 -3.67 1.32
C GLY A 257 -22.03 -2.32 1.86
N ASN A 258 -22.19 -2.11 3.17
CA ASN A 258 -21.55 -0.99 3.84
C ASN A 258 -20.05 -1.28 3.96
N VAL A 259 -19.28 -0.89 2.94
CA VAL A 259 -17.81 -0.94 3.00
C VAL A 259 -17.39 -0.18 4.28
N PRO A 260 -16.52 -0.76 5.11
CA PRO A 260 -16.06 -0.12 6.34
C PRO A 260 -15.40 1.23 6.07
N HIS A 261 -15.14 2.01 7.12
CA HIS A 261 -14.46 3.30 6.97
C HIS A 261 -13.14 3.14 6.22
N VAL A 262 -13.00 3.85 5.10
CA VAL A 262 -11.82 3.79 4.23
C VAL A 262 -10.97 5.03 4.43
N VAL A 263 -9.71 4.83 4.77
CA VAL A 263 -8.67 5.86 4.77
C VAL A 263 -7.73 5.57 3.61
N ALA A 264 -7.45 6.55 2.76
CA ALA A 264 -6.61 6.37 1.58
C ALA A 264 -5.50 7.41 1.52
N GLU A 265 -4.27 6.95 1.32
CA GLU A 265 -3.12 7.82 1.12
C GLU A 265 -3.07 8.32 -0.33
N LEU A 266 -3.09 9.63 -0.55
CA LEU A 266 -2.96 10.27 -1.86
C LEU A 266 -2.00 11.44 -1.77
N SER A 267 -1.13 11.58 -2.76
CA SER A 267 -0.14 12.66 -2.81
C SER A 267 -0.63 13.92 -3.54
N GLU A 268 -1.47 13.75 -4.56
CA GLU A 268 -1.93 14.86 -5.40
C GLU A 268 -3.26 15.44 -4.93
N ALA A 269 -3.29 16.76 -4.75
CA ALA A 269 -4.48 17.48 -4.28
C ALA A 269 -5.68 17.31 -5.24
N ASP A 270 -5.43 17.21 -6.55
CA ASP A 270 -6.47 16.98 -7.55
C ASP A 270 -7.12 15.60 -7.41
N ASN A 271 -6.31 14.55 -7.20
CA ASN A 271 -6.81 13.20 -6.99
C ASN A 271 -7.61 13.12 -5.68
N THR A 272 -7.12 13.76 -4.62
CA THR A 272 -7.84 13.91 -3.35
C THR A 272 -9.23 14.52 -3.56
N ARG A 273 -9.33 15.63 -4.29
CA ARG A 273 -10.61 16.30 -4.59
C ARG A 273 -11.56 15.39 -5.36
N ILE A 274 -11.06 14.68 -6.38
CA ILE A 274 -11.86 13.76 -7.19
C ILE A 274 -12.37 12.59 -6.36
N VAL A 275 -11.52 11.96 -5.56
CA VAL A 275 -11.90 10.81 -4.72
C VAL A 275 -12.95 11.21 -3.69
N ARG A 276 -12.76 12.34 -2.98
CA ARG A 276 -13.76 12.84 -2.02
C ARG A 276 -15.11 13.12 -2.68
N ALA A 277 -15.11 13.73 -3.87
CA ALA A 277 -16.33 14.02 -4.62
C ALA A 277 -17.05 12.75 -5.11
N VAL A 278 -16.32 11.75 -5.63
CA VAL A 278 -16.90 10.51 -6.19
C VAL A 278 -17.39 9.54 -5.10
N THR A 279 -16.89 9.70 -3.87
CA THR A 279 -17.22 8.83 -2.74
C THR A 279 -18.21 9.45 -1.76
N ASP A 280 -18.70 10.66 -2.04
CA ASP A 280 -19.56 11.45 -1.16
C ASP A 280 -18.93 11.65 0.24
N GLY A 281 -17.61 11.83 0.28
CA GLY A 281 -16.84 11.98 1.53
C GLY A 281 -16.65 10.69 2.35
N ARG A 282 -17.13 9.54 1.89
CA ARG A 282 -16.98 8.26 2.62
C ARG A 282 -15.55 7.72 2.68
N VAL A 283 -14.70 8.12 1.73
CA VAL A 283 -13.27 7.82 1.77
C VAL A 283 -12.53 9.05 2.32
N LEU A 284 -11.94 8.90 3.49
CA LEU A 284 -11.05 9.89 4.06
C LEU A 284 -9.72 9.81 3.31
N THR A 285 -9.27 10.92 2.74
CA THR A 285 -7.97 10.98 2.05
C THR A 285 -6.96 11.71 2.91
N VAL A 286 -5.76 11.13 3.02
CA VAL A 286 -4.62 11.69 3.77
C VAL A 286 -3.45 11.88 2.81
N SER A 287 -2.78 13.02 2.92
CA SER A 287 -1.56 13.32 2.18
C SER A 287 -0.43 13.46 3.18
N SER A 288 0.46 12.46 3.22
CA SER A 288 1.59 12.45 4.15
C SER A 288 2.48 13.68 3.96
N ASP A 289 2.67 14.13 2.71
CA ASP A 289 3.43 15.34 2.42
C ASP A 289 2.74 16.62 2.92
N ASP A 290 1.40 16.68 2.94
CA ASP A 290 0.69 17.86 3.46
C ASP A 290 0.80 17.91 4.98
N VAL A 291 0.57 16.79 5.66
CA VAL A 291 0.71 16.69 7.13
C VAL A 291 2.13 17.01 7.57
N VAL A 292 3.14 16.45 6.91
CA VAL A 292 4.55 16.73 7.23
C VAL A 292 4.91 18.19 6.94
N ALA A 293 4.34 18.80 5.90
CA ALA A 293 4.54 20.23 5.61
C ALA A 293 3.92 21.11 6.70
N GLU A 294 2.69 20.82 7.15
CA GLU A 294 2.01 21.53 8.23
C GLU A 294 2.82 21.45 9.53
N VAL A 295 3.24 20.24 9.92
CA VAL A 295 4.08 20.03 11.12
C VAL A 295 5.42 20.76 10.98
N THR A 296 6.04 20.74 9.79
CA THR A 296 7.31 21.45 9.53
C THR A 296 7.13 22.96 9.66
N ALA A 297 6.04 23.53 9.13
CA ALA A 297 5.73 24.95 9.27
C ALA A 297 5.52 25.34 10.74
N GLN A 298 4.76 24.54 11.51
CA GLN A 298 4.59 24.75 12.96
C GLN A 298 5.91 24.62 13.73
N ALA A 299 6.73 23.64 13.34
CA ALA A 299 8.08 23.44 13.83
C ALA A 299 9.03 24.55 13.40
N CYS A 300 8.72 25.41 12.44
CA CYS A 300 9.49 26.62 12.18
C CYS A 300 9.09 27.71 13.18
N LEU A 301 7.79 27.86 13.44
CA LEU A 301 7.22 28.97 14.21
C LEU A 301 7.50 28.91 15.71
N GLN A 302 7.35 27.75 16.36
CA GLN A 302 7.54 27.65 17.82
C GLN A 302 8.37 26.43 18.22
N ALA A 303 9.34 26.65 19.12
CA ALA A 303 10.19 25.61 19.67
C ALA A 303 9.35 24.60 20.45
N GLY A 304 9.55 23.31 20.19
CA GLY A 304 8.86 22.22 20.88
C GLY A 304 7.51 21.80 20.29
N LEU A 305 6.86 22.59 19.42
CA LEU A 305 5.57 22.19 18.84
C LEU A 305 5.65 20.90 18.02
N SER A 306 6.77 20.65 17.32
CA SER A 306 6.95 19.39 16.58
C SER A 306 6.90 18.16 17.49
N ALA A 307 7.40 18.27 18.73
CA ALA A 307 7.33 17.18 19.69
C ALA A 307 5.90 16.98 20.19
N VAL A 308 5.15 18.07 20.42
CA VAL A 308 3.73 18.01 20.80
C VAL A 308 2.88 17.38 19.69
N PHE A 309 3.09 17.77 18.43
CA PHE A 309 2.39 17.15 17.31
C PHE A 309 2.77 15.69 17.09
N ALA A 310 4.04 15.34 17.32
CA ALA A 310 4.46 13.94 17.26
C ALA A 310 3.75 13.12 18.34
N ASP A 311 3.74 13.60 19.60
CA ASP A 311 3.07 12.95 20.73
C ASP A 311 1.56 12.78 20.49
N LEU A 312 0.86 13.82 20.01
CA LEU A 312 -0.57 13.76 19.73
C LEU A 312 -0.97 12.90 18.51
N LEU A 313 -0.01 12.55 17.64
CA LEU A 313 -0.23 11.74 16.44
C LEU A 313 0.30 10.30 16.58
N ASP A 314 1.04 10.02 17.64
CA ASP A 314 1.52 8.69 18.03
C ASP A 314 0.43 7.99 18.86
N PHE A 315 0.38 6.65 18.84
CA PHE A 315 -0.46 5.89 19.76
C PHE A 315 0.23 5.56 21.09
N ASP A 316 1.50 5.97 21.26
CA ASP A 316 2.19 5.96 22.56
C ASP A 316 2.15 7.36 23.18
N GLY A 317 1.42 7.54 24.29
CA GLY A 317 1.35 8.82 25.00
C GLY A 317 -0.08 9.37 25.11
N ASP A 318 -0.23 10.69 24.99
CA ASP A 318 -1.53 11.37 25.07
C ASP A 318 -2.15 11.54 23.67
N GLU A 319 -3.34 10.96 23.46
CA GLU A 319 -4.05 10.94 22.17
C GLU A 319 -5.33 11.79 22.16
N ILE A 320 -5.91 11.99 20.97
CA ILE A 320 -7.18 12.69 20.78
C ILE A 320 -8.36 11.70 20.72
N TYR A 321 -9.30 11.86 21.66
CA TYR A 321 -10.52 11.06 21.73
C TYR A 321 -11.79 11.88 21.50
N PHE A 322 -12.78 11.22 20.89
CA PHE A 322 -14.13 11.74 20.70
C PHE A 322 -15.10 10.97 21.59
N THR A 323 -15.76 11.65 22.52
CA THR A 323 -16.71 10.99 23.43
C THR A 323 -18.02 11.76 23.52
N ASN A 324 -19.14 11.03 23.53
CA ASN A 324 -20.43 11.62 23.86
C ASN A 324 -20.64 11.53 25.37
N VAL A 325 -20.89 12.67 26.02
CA VAL A 325 -21.24 12.74 27.45
C VAL A 325 -22.64 13.33 27.59
N PRO A 326 -23.68 12.47 27.67
CA PRO A 326 -25.07 12.92 27.77
C PRO A 326 -25.34 13.89 28.94
N GLU A 327 -24.60 13.76 30.03
CA GLU A 327 -24.68 14.59 31.25
C GLU A 327 -24.32 16.06 31.01
N LEU A 328 -23.57 16.34 29.94
CA LEU A 328 -23.19 17.69 29.52
C LEU A 328 -24.19 18.30 28.53
N GLY A 329 -25.25 17.57 28.15
CA GLY A 329 -26.34 18.11 27.33
C GLY A 329 -26.98 19.34 27.97
N GLY A 330 -26.99 20.46 27.24
CA GLY A 330 -27.51 21.75 27.70
C GLY A 330 -26.56 22.54 28.61
N ARG A 331 -25.37 22.01 28.92
CA ARG A 331 -24.29 22.74 29.63
C ARG A 331 -23.46 23.57 28.67
N THR A 332 -22.64 24.45 29.22
CA THR A 332 -21.71 25.27 28.43
C THR A 332 -20.39 24.55 28.21
N TYR A 333 -19.67 24.92 27.15
CA TYR A 333 -18.30 24.43 26.91
C TYR A 333 -17.38 24.72 28.10
N ARG A 334 -17.56 25.88 28.75
CA ARG A 334 -16.87 26.24 30.00
C ARG A 334 -17.04 25.19 31.10
N ASP A 335 -18.25 24.66 31.26
CA ASP A 335 -18.54 23.62 32.28
C ASP A 335 -17.81 22.32 31.94
N ALA A 336 -17.70 21.99 30.64
CA ALA A 336 -17.00 20.80 30.16
C ALA A 336 -15.48 20.87 30.41
N LEU A 337 -14.86 22.06 30.31
CA LEU A 337 -13.40 22.24 30.48
C LEU A 337 -12.86 21.70 31.82
N LEU A 338 -13.68 21.66 32.87
CA LEU A 338 -13.32 21.16 34.20
C LEU A 338 -14.05 19.87 34.58
N ALA A 339 -14.72 19.23 33.63
CA ALA A 339 -15.56 18.06 33.89
C ALA A 339 -14.79 16.74 33.95
N PHE A 340 -13.51 16.74 33.56
CA PHE A 340 -12.65 15.56 33.45
C PHE A 340 -11.38 15.78 34.27
N GLU A 341 -11.12 14.91 35.25
CA GLU A 341 -9.94 15.02 36.13
C GLU A 341 -8.63 14.64 35.42
N ARG A 342 -8.69 13.71 34.46
CA ARG A 342 -7.52 13.10 33.80
C ARG A 342 -7.42 13.40 32.31
N CYS A 343 -8.24 14.32 31.80
CA CYS A 343 -8.29 14.65 30.38
C CYS A 343 -8.36 16.16 30.18
N SER A 344 -7.91 16.63 29.02
CA SER A 344 -8.05 18.02 28.62
C SER A 344 -9.08 18.16 27.51
N VAL A 345 -10.16 18.91 27.73
CA VAL A 345 -11.14 19.23 26.66
C VAL A 345 -10.54 20.28 25.74
N ILE A 346 -10.51 19.99 24.44
CA ILE A 346 -9.95 20.88 23.41
C ILE A 346 -10.98 21.34 22.37
N GLY A 347 -12.17 20.73 22.33
CA GLY A 347 -13.22 21.12 21.39
C GLY A 347 -14.47 20.27 21.48
N ARG A 348 -15.31 20.39 20.45
CA ARG A 348 -16.52 19.59 20.26
C ARG A 348 -16.72 19.24 18.78
N MET A 349 -17.50 18.20 18.53
CA MET A 349 -18.01 17.84 17.21
C MET A 349 -19.54 17.83 17.25
N ALA A 350 -20.17 18.64 16.39
CA ALA A 350 -21.61 18.78 16.32
C ALA A 350 -22.09 18.58 14.87
N GLY A 351 -22.93 17.58 14.64
CA GLY A 351 -23.41 17.26 13.29
C GLY A 351 -22.31 16.87 12.31
N GLY A 352 -21.18 16.35 12.81
CA GLY A 352 -20.00 16.00 12.01
C GLY A 352 -18.99 17.13 11.79
N GLU A 353 -19.30 18.36 12.21
CA GLU A 353 -18.39 19.50 12.14
C GLU A 353 -17.56 19.60 13.42
N VAL A 354 -16.24 19.69 13.26
CA VAL A 354 -15.27 19.83 14.36
C VAL A 354 -15.03 21.30 14.65
N GLU A 355 -15.20 21.70 15.91
CA GLU A 355 -14.92 23.04 16.41
C GLU A 355 -13.92 22.94 17.58
N LEU A 356 -12.69 23.38 17.35
CA LEU A 356 -11.64 23.46 18.39
C LEU A 356 -11.72 24.78 19.13
N ASN A 357 -11.55 24.72 20.45
CA ASN A 357 -11.66 25.85 21.38
C ASN A 357 -12.87 26.77 21.10
N PRO A 358 -14.11 26.22 21.08
CA PRO A 358 -15.31 27.02 20.89
C PRO A 358 -15.44 28.10 21.98
N PRO A 359 -16.24 29.16 21.76
CA PRO A 359 -16.52 30.15 22.78
C PRO A 359 -16.96 29.50 24.10
N PRO A 360 -16.49 29.97 25.27
CA PRO A 360 -16.81 29.34 26.56
C PRO A 360 -18.32 29.18 26.84
N ASP A 361 -19.13 30.09 26.30
CA ASP A 361 -20.58 30.12 26.54
C ASP A 361 -21.36 29.30 25.49
N THR A 362 -20.67 28.56 24.61
CA THR A 362 -21.27 27.64 23.64
C THR A 362 -22.01 26.52 24.35
N VAL A 363 -23.28 26.28 24.00
CA VAL A 363 -24.11 25.25 24.61
C VAL A 363 -23.91 23.91 23.90
N LEU A 364 -23.65 22.86 24.66
CA LEU A 364 -23.43 21.50 24.16
C LEU A 364 -24.77 20.80 23.93
N GLY A 365 -24.94 20.24 22.73
CA GLY A 365 -26.08 19.39 22.40
C GLY A 365 -25.97 17.99 23.01
N ALA A 366 -27.10 17.30 23.19
CA ALA A 366 -27.12 15.92 23.72
C ALA A 366 -26.49 14.87 22.78
N GLY A 367 -26.24 15.22 21.52
CA GLY A 367 -25.54 14.40 20.55
C GLY A 367 -24.17 14.94 20.16
N ASP A 368 -23.73 16.04 20.78
CA ASP A 368 -22.40 16.60 20.53
C ASP A 368 -21.37 15.65 21.15
N GLN A 369 -20.27 15.42 20.45
CA GLN A 369 -19.11 14.71 20.99
C GLN A 369 -18.10 15.74 21.48
N LEU A 370 -17.54 15.56 22.67
CA LEU A 370 -16.40 16.32 23.13
C LEU A 370 -15.12 15.75 22.54
N ILE A 371 -14.19 16.65 22.27
CA ILE A 371 -12.84 16.34 21.80
C ILE A 371 -11.90 16.53 22.98
N LEU A 372 -11.22 15.46 23.36
CA LEU A 372 -10.40 15.37 24.56
C LEU A 372 -8.99 14.91 24.21
N VAL A 373 -8.02 15.37 24.99
CA VAL A 373 -6.67 14.79 25.04
C VAL A 373 -6.56 13.93 26.29
N ALA A 374 -6.15 12.67 26.14
CA ALA A 374 -6.00 11.71 27.24
C ALA A 374 -4.95 10.63 26.92
N ALA A 375 -4.33 10.06 27.94
CA ALA A 375 -3.31 9.02 27.79
C ALA A 375 -3.81 7.67 27.24
N ASP A 376 -5.12 7.41 27.34
CA ASP A 376 -5.73 6.14 26.98
C ASP A 376 -7.26 6.31 26.95
N ASP A 377 -7.98 5.51 26.17
CA ASP A 377 -9.44 5.56 26.07
C ASP A 377 -10.13 5.27 27.42
N SER A 378 -9.52 4.42 28.24
CA SER A 378 -9.96 4.11 29.61
C SER A 378 -9.82 5.29 30.59
N ALA A 379 -8.99 6.29 30.28
CA ALA A 379 -8.84 7.50 31.08
C ALA A 379 -9.98 8.52 30.84
N VAL A 380 -10.73 8.37 29.76
CA VAL A 380 -11.84 9.25 29.38
C VAL A 380 -13.06 9.00 30.28
N ALA A 381 -13.02 9.57 31.48
CA ALA A 381 -14.07 9.45 32.48
C ALA A 381 -14.64 10.82 32.87
N PHE A 382 -15.94 11.00 32.68
CA PHE A 382 -16.66 12.16 33.20
C PHE A 382 -16.68 12.11 34.73
N THR A 383 -16.11 13.13 35.37
CA THR A 383 -15.99 13.24 36.83
C THR A 383 -16.98 14.20 37.47
N GLY A 384 -17.83 14.85 36.67
CA GLY A 384 -18.79 15.86 37.11
C GLY A 384 -18.29 17.28 36.88
N VAL A 385 -19.24 18.21 36.67
CA VAL A 385 -18.93 19.64 36.51
C VAL A 385 -18.44 20.20 37.83
N GLN A 386 -17.25 20.78 37.83
CA GLN A 386 -16.68 21.47 38.99
C GLN A 386 -16.86 22.97 38.90
N ASP A 387 -17.05 23.62 40.05
CA ASP A 387 -17.05 25.07 40.13
C ASP A 387 -15.66 25.63 39.83
N LEU A 388 -15.59 26.63 38.96
CA LEU A 388 -14.36 27.35 38.65
C LEU A 388 -13.79 27.96 39.93
N PRO A 389 -12.51 27.67 40.29
CA PRO A 389 -11.86 28.41 41.36
C PRO A 389 -11.83 29.90 40.99
N ALA A 390 -12.11 30.77 41.96
CA ALA A 390 -12.02 32.22 41.76
C ALA A 390 -10.55 32.63 41.60
N VAL A 391 -10.06 32.61 40.35
CA VAL A 391 -8.72 33.09 40.01
C VAL A 391 -8.80 34.57 39.66
N PRO A 392 -8.02 35.45 40.32
CA PRO A 392 -7.99 36.86 39.95
C PRO A 392 -7.53 37.01 38.49
N PRO A 393 -8.19 37.85 37.68
CA PRO A 393 -7.81 38.02 36.28
C PRO A 393 -6.36 38.50 36.21
N ARG A 394 -5.50 37.72 35.53
CA ARG A 394 -4.19 38.21 35.14
C ARG A 394 -4.40 39.32 34.11
N PRO A 395 -3.66 40.45 34.18
CA PRO A 395 -3.68 41.40 33.09
C PRO A 395 -3.30 40.64 31.82
N SER A 396 -4.20 40.61 30.83
CA SER A 396 -3.83 40.13 29.51
C SER A 396 -2.72 41.06 29.03
N ALA A 397 -1.49 40.56 28.89
CA ALA A 397 -0.55 41.23 28.02
C ALA A 397 -1.26 41.32 26.67
N GLY A 398 -1.68 42.53 26.27
CA GLY A 398 -2.36 42.72 25.00
C GLY A 398 -1.56 42.03 23.91
N ALA A 399 -2.23 41.35 22.99
CA ALA A 399 -1.56 40.67 21.88
C ALA A 399 -0.63 41.68 21.18
N SER A 400 0.67 41.60 21.46
CA SER A 400 1.65 42.44 20.78
C SER A 400 1.62 42.02 19.33
N ALA A 401 1.43 42.97 18.42
CA ALA A 401 1.58 42.71 16.99
C ALA A 401 2.94 42.05 16.78
N ARG A 402 2.94 40.83 16.23
CA ARG A 402 4.17 40.10 15.93
C ARG A 402 4.94 40.88 14.87
N ALA A 403 6.24 41.10 15.08
CA ALA A 403 7.09 41.78 14.11
C ALA A 403 7.30 40.90 12.87
N ALA A 404 7.50 41.53 11.71
CA ALA A 404 7.88 40.83 10.49
C ALA A 404 9.08 39.91 10.72
N THR A 405 9.00 38.69 10.19
CA THR A 405 10.01 37.64 10.39
C THR A 405 10.77 37.39 9.09
N HIS A 406 12.05 37.08 9.20
CA HIS A 406 12.92 36.69 8.10
C HIS A 406 13.26 35.20 8.23
N VAL A 407 12.84 34.44 7.22
CA VAL A 407 13.06 32.99 7.11
C VAL A 407 14.00 32.75 5.93
N ALA A 408 14.99 31.89 6.11
CA ALA A 408 15.81 31.38 5.03
C ALA A 408 15.45 29.92 4.75
N VAL A 409 15.40 29.53 3.50
CA VAL A 409 15.21 28.16 3.03
C VAL A 409 16.45 27.79 2.22
N VAL A 410 17.13 26.72 2.60
CA VAL A 410 18.32 26.22 1.90
C VAL A 410 18.00 24.85 1.32
N GLY A 411 18.14 24.72 0.00
CA GLY A 411 17.66 23.54 -0.72
C GLY A 411 16.21 23.68 -1.17
N TRP A 412 15.83 22.84 -2.13
CA TRP A 412 14.48 22.88 -2.69
C TRP A 412 14.02 21.54 -3.27
N SER A 413 12.73 21.29 -3.09
CA SER A 413 11.95 20.27 -3.77
C SER A 413 10.50 20.75 -3.85
N ARG A 414 9.64 20.01 -4.56
CA ARG A 414 8.19 20.27 -4.60
C ARG A 414 7.54 20.31 -3.20
N PHE A 415 8.15 19.65 -2.20
CA PHE A 415 7.73 19.71 -0.80
C PHE A 415 7.88 21.13 -0.22
N GLY A 416 8.90 21.88 -0.64
CA GLY A 416 9.12 23.26 -0.19
C GLY A 416 7.97 24.21 -0.50
N ALA A 417 7.27 24.01 -1.63
CA ALA A 417 6.09 24.80 -1.96
C ALA A 417 4.94 24.59 -0.96
N LYS A 418 4.78 23.35 -0.46
CA LYS A 418 3.79 23.02 0.57
C LYS A 418 4.18 23.68 1.90
N VAL A 419 5.44 23.53 2.32
CA VAL A 419 5.95 24.14 3.56
C VAL A 419 5.78 25.66 3.54
N LEU A 420 6.11 26.34 2.43
CA LEU A 420 5.94 27.79 2.34
C LEU A 420 4.47 28.21 2.42
N LYS A 421 3.57 27.49 1.74
CA LYS A 421 2.13 27.75 1.80
C LYS A 421 1.63 27.70 3.24
N GLU A 422 1.97 26.65 3.99
CA GLU A 422 1.55 26.50 5.39
C GLU A 422 2.24 27.51 6.32
N LEU A 423 3.50 27.86 6.04
CA LEU A 423 4.23 28.86 6.82
C LEU A 423 3.63 30.26 6.67
N ASP A 424 3.19 30.62 5.46
CA ASP A 424 2.63 31.94 5.15
C ASP A 424 1.40 32.29 5.99
N GLU A 425 0.56 31.31 6.34
CA GLU A 425 -0.64 31.50 7.17
C GLU A 425 -0.31 32.08 8.55
N PHE A 426 0.90 31.82 9.05
CA PHE A 426 1.32 32.23 10.39
C PHE A 426 2.35 33.37 10.38
N LEU A 427 2.87 33.75 9.21
CA LEU A 427 3.84 34.83 9.08
C LEU A 427 3.14 36.19 9.24
N PRO A 428 3.69 37.10 10.06
CA PRO A 428 3.18 38.46 10.12
C PRO A 428 3.36 39.18 8.78
N ALA A 429 2.44 40.07 8.43
CA ALA A 429 2.53 40.85 7.19
C ALA A 429 3.87 41.62 7.08
N GLY A 430 4.49 41.56 5.90
CA GLY A 430 5.79 42.17 5.65
C GLY A 430 6.99 41.28 5.99
N SER A 431 6.74 40.00 6.28
CA SER A 431 7.80 39.00 6.45
C SER A 431 8.55 38.75 5.13
N ARG A 432 9.72 38.12 5.23
CA ARG A 432 10.60 37.84 4.08
C ARG A 432 11.06 36.39 4.11
N VAL A 433 11.08 35.77 2.94
CA VAL A 433 11.60 34.41 2.74
C VAL A 433 12.72 34.45 1.71
N ASP A 434 13.92 34.05 2.10
CA ASP A 434 15.06 33.88 1.18
C ASP A 434 15.23 32.40 0.84
N ILE A 435 15.22 32.05 -0.44
CA ILE A 435 15.40 30.68 -0.91
C ILE A 435 16.76 30.57 -1.58
N VAL A 436 17.65 29.72 -1.06
CA VAL A 436 18.97 29.41 -1.61
C VAL A 436 18.93 28.05 -2.29
N VAL A 437 19.17 28.02 -3.60
CA VAL A 437 19.06 26.81 -4.41
C VAL A 437 20.24 26.58 -5.33
N ASP A 438 20.68 25.32 -5.40
CA ASP A 438 21.72 24.90 -6.31
C ASP A 438 21.18 24.90 -7.74
N ARG A 439 21.74 25.77 -8.58
CA ARG A 439 21.34 25.92 -9.98
C ARG A 439 21.56 24.66 -10.82
N ASP A 440 22.45 23.78 -10.38
CA ASP A 440 22.75 22.53 -11.07
C ASP A 440 21.68 21.47 -10.78
N LEU A 441 20.90 21.63 -9.71
CA LEU A 441 19.82 20.71 -9.31
C LEU A 441 18.43 21.28 -9.59
N VAL A 442 18.23 22.58 -9.38
CA VAL A 442 16.93 23.26 -9.53
C VAL A 442 17.13 24.56 -10.28
N ASP A 443 16.37 24.77 -11.36
CA ASP A 443 16.36 26.04 -12.08
C ASP A 443 15.68 27.13 -11.21
N PRO A 444 16.39 28.17 -10.75
CA PRO A 444 15.82 29.23 -9.92
C PRO A 444 14.65 29.96 -10.58
N ALA A 445 14.56 29.97 -11.91
CA ALA A 445 13.47 30.61 -12.64
C ALA A 445 12.12 29.93 -12.38
N THR A 446 12.11 28.63 -12.06
CA THR A 446 10.88 27.89 -11.72
C THR A 446 10.26 28.36 -10.40
N LEU A 447 11.07 28.96 -9.53
CA LEU A 447 10.68 29.44 -8.20
C LEU A 447 10.24 30.91 -8.20
N ALA A 448 10.49 31.64 -9.28
CA ALA A 448 10.16 33.06 -9.39
C ALA A 448 8.64 33.34 -9.32
N ASN A 449 7.81 32.33 -9.55
CA ASN A 449 6.35 32.42 -9.53
C ASN A 449 5.73 32.08 -8.17
N ILE A 450 6.53 31.75 -7.15
CA ILE A 450 6.02 31.49 -5.81
C ILE A 450 5.48 32.81 -5.25
N THR A 451 4.20 32.80 -4.89
CA THR A 451 3.51 33.95 -4.32
C THR A 451 3.00 33.58 -2.94
N MET A 452 3.14 34.53 -2.01
CA MET A 452 2.73 34.44 -0.62
C MET A 452 1.92 35.70 -0.30
N GLU A 453 0.92 35.57 0.56
CA GLU A 453 0.03 36.62 1.01
C GLU A 453 0.70 37.55 2.04
N HIS A 454 1.48 36.98 2.98
CA HIS A 454 2.06 37.75 4.08
C HIS A 454 3.56 37.99 3.95
N ALA A 455 4.26 37.20 3.13
CA ALA A 455 5.71 37.29 2.95
C ALA A 455 6.16 37.60 1.51
N VAL A 456 7.34 38.21 1.38
CA VAL A 456 8.01 38.41 0.09
C VAL A 456 9.10 37.37 -0.10
N VAL A 457 9.03 36.62 -1.21
CA VAL A 457 10.01 35.58 -1.57
C VAL A 457 11.14 36.17 -2.42
N GLN A 458 12.38 35.87 -2.06
CA GLN A 458 13.57 36.16 -2.86
C GLN A 458 14.35 34.89 -3.11
N VAL A 459 14.66 34.60 -4.37
CA VAL A 459 15.40 33.39 -4.74
C VAL A 459 16.83 33.78 -5.11
N GLN A 460 17.79 33.06 -4.54
CA GLN A 460 19.22 33.25 -4.76
C GLN A 460 19.86 31.92 -5.18
N PRO A 461 20.63 31.89 -6.27
CA PRO A 461 21.36 30.69 -6.65
C PRO A 461 22.56 30.49 -5.70
N GLY A 462 22.69 29.31 -5.12
CA GLY A 462 23.79 28.93 -4.24
C GLY A 462 23.76 27.43 -3.90
N ASP A 463 24.93 26.82 -3.72
CA ASP A 463 25.04 25.38 -3.44
C ASP A 463 24.75 25.02 -1.97
N GLY A 464 24.52 26.03 -1.12
CA GLY A 464 24.28 25.88 0.31
C GLY A 464 25.59 25.73 1.11
N GLY A 465 26.73 26.01 0.48
CA GLY A 465 28.04 26.03 1.12
C GLY A 465 28.26 27.25 2.02
N PRO A 466 29.36 27.26 2.81
CA PRO A 466 29.60 28.28 3.83
C PRO A 466 29.62 29.72 3.33
N ASP A 467 30.04 29.95 2.08
CA ASP A 467 30.10 31.29 1.49
C ASP A 467 28.71 31.82 1.13
N ASP A 468 27.83 30.97 0.56
CA ASP A 468 26.43 31.30 0.29
C ASP A 468 25.65 31.52 1.60
N LEU A 469 25.90 30.67 2.60
CA LEU A 469 25.31 30.81 3.93
C LEU A 469 25.77 32.09 4.66
N ARG A 470 27.01 32.54 4.44
CA ARG A 470 27.46 33.87 4.91
C ARG A 470 26.80 35.00 4.12
N GLY A 471 26.51 34.79 2.84
CA GLY A 471 25.75 35.71 2.00
C GLY A 471 24.36 36.03 2.55
N LEU A 472 23.68 35.06 3.17
CA LEU A 472 22.40 35.26 3.84
C LEU A 472 22.47 36.36 4.92
N ARG A 473 23.60 36.47 5.63
CA ARG A 473 23.81 37.50 6.67
C ARG A 473 23.87 38.92 6.12
N ALA A 474 24.21 39.09 4.84
CA ALA A 474 24.28 40.41 4.22
C ALA A 474 22.93 41.12 4.21
N ASN A 475 21.83 40.36 4.25
CA ASN A 475 20.47 40.88 4.25
C ASN A 475 19.78 40.78 5.62
N GLY A 476 20.57 40.68 6.71
CA GLY A 476 20.08 40.44 8.07
C GLY A 476 20.16 38.97 8.46
N ASP A 477 20.48 38.70 9.74
CA ASP A 477 20.48 37.33 10.25
C ASP A 477 19.02 36.82 10.30
N PRO A 478 18.71 35.69 9.62
CA PRO A 478 17.37 35.12 9.63
C PRO A 478 17.04 34.64 11.04
N GLN A 479 15.78 34.76 11.47
CA GLN A 479 15.36 34.17 12.74
C GLN A 479 15.25 32.64 12.61
N GLN A 480 15.01 32.15 11.40
CA GLN A 480 14.75 30.74 11.12
C GLN A 480 15.40 30.33 9.80
N VAL A 481 16.00 29.14 9.78
CA VAL A 481 16.55 28.49 8.59
C VAL A 481 15.89 27.12 8.44
N VAL A 482 15.31 26.86 7.27
CA VAL A 482 14.73 25.58 6.88
C VAL A 482 15.66 24.94 5.85
N VAL A 483 16.15 23.73 6.12
CA VAL A 483 16.94 22.96 5.16
C VAL A 483 16.05 21.89 4.55
N LEU A 484 15.86 21.95 3.23
CA LEU A 484 15.04 21.01 2.49
C LEU A 484 15.92 20.08 1.65
N GLY A 485 15.58 18.80 1.65
CA GLY A 485 16.25 17.80 0.83
C GLY A 485 15.90 17.99 -0.66
N TYR A 486 16.87 17.77 -1.55
CA TYR A 486 16.65 17.79 -3.00
C TYR A 486 15.98 16.50 -3.50
N ARG A 487 14.78 16.18 -2.95
CA ARG A 487 14.00 14.95 -3.20
C ARG A 487 13.81 14.62 -4.69
N ASP A 488 13.64 15.65 -5.51
CA ASP A 488 13.29 15.50 -6.91
C ASP A 488 14.51 15.39 -7.84
N ALA A 489 15.71 15.66 -7.32
CA ALA A 489 16.96 15.71 -8.10
C ALA A 489 18.01 14.68 -7.66
N LEU A 490 17.96 14.23 -6.40
CA LEU A 490 18.94 13.32 -5.82
C LEU A 490 18.29 12.03 -5.31
N SER A 491 19.10 11.00 -5.10
CA SER A 491 18.68 9.82 -4.34
C SER A 491 18.41 10.20 -2.87
N VAL A 492 17.65 9.37 -2.15
CA VAL A 492 17.35 9.59 -0.71
C VAL A 492 18.64 9.77 0.09
N ASP A 493 19.59 8.85 -0.07
CA ASP A 493 20.87 8.87 0.65
C ASP A 493 21.71 10.12 0.31
N ASP A 494 21.77 10.51 -0.97
CA ASP A 494 22.53 11.70 -1.40
C ASP A 494 21.88 13.00 -0.93
N ALA A 495 20.55 13.07 -0.94
CA ALA A 495 19.79 14.22 -0.44
C ALA A 495 20.00 14.41 1.07
N ASP A 496 19.98 13.34 1.85
CA ASP A 496 20.21 13.39 3.29
C ASP A 496 21.66 13.73 3.62
N ALA A 497 22.63 13.14 2.92
CA ALA A 497 24.04 13.50 3.06
C ALA A 497 24.28 14.99 2.81
N ARG A 498 23.64 15.55 1.76
CA ARG A 498 23.74 16.97 1.45
C ARG A 498 23.06 17.83 2.53
N THR A 499 21.88 17.45 3.00
CA THR A 499 21.18 18.15 4.09
C THR A 499 22.03 18.19 5.37
N LEU A 500 22.67 17.07 5.74
CA LEU A 500 23.58 16.99 6.88
C LEU A 500 24.82 17.88 6.71
N LEU A 501 25.40 17.94 5.49
CA LEU A 501 26.52 18.84 5.19
C LEU A 501 26.11 20.31 5.30
N THR A 502 24.94 20.69 4.77
CA THR A 502 24.37 22.03 4.93
C THR A 502 24.14 22.37 6.40
N LEU A 503 23.59 21.44 7.20
CA LEU A 503 23.42 21.63 8.65
C LEU A 503 24.74 21.90 9.38
N LEU A 504 25.80 21.17 9.04
CA LEU A 504 27.15 21.40 9.60
C LEU A 504 27.67 22.79 9.20
N GLY A 505 27.46 23.20 7.95
CA GLY A 505 27.79 24.55 7.47
C GLY A 505 27.03 25.64 8.23
N LEU A 506 25.72 25.46 8.40
CA LEU A 506 24.86 26.39 9.14
C LEU A 506 25.31 26.54 10.59
N ARG A 507 25.65 25.45 11.28
CA ARG A 507 26.17 25.49 12.66
C ARG A 507 27.54 26.17 12.76
N ALA A 508 28.35 26.13 11.70
CA ALA A 508 29.60 26.88 11.66
C ALA A 508 29.38 28.40 11.49
N VAL A 509 28.30 28.80 10.80
CA VAL A 509 27.92 30.22 10.61
C VAL A 509 27.18 30.78 11.83
N TRP A 510 26.25 30.00 12.40
CA TRP A 510 25.46 30.33 13.59
C TRP A 510 25.70 29.30 14.70
N PRO A 511 26.79 29.44 15.48
CA PRO A 511 27.08 28.53 16.59
C PRO A 511 26.08 28.69 17.74
N PRO A 512 25.79 27.60 18.48
CA PRO A 512 24.87 27.62 19.62
C PRO A 512 25.38 28.52 20.75
N GLY A 513 24.45 29.17 21.47
CA GLY A 513 24.77 30.02 22.64
C GLY A 513 25.00 31.51 22.34
N ASN A 514 24.77 31.97 21.10
CA ASN A 514 24.73 33.40 20.78
C ASN A 514 23.39 34.05 21.18
N ALA A 515 23.41 35.36 21.45
CA ALA A 515 22.22 36.11 21.88
C ALA A 515 21.09 36.19 20.82
N GLN A 516 21.40 35.97 19.54
CA GLN A 516 20.45 35.71 18.46
C GLN A 516 20.63 34.26 18.02
N GLU A 517 19.93 33.35 18.69
CA GLU A 517 19.92 31.95 18.30
C GLU A 517 19.03 31.78 17.06
N VAL A 518 19.68 31.54 15.92
CA VAL A 518 18.99 31.22 14.67
C VAL A 518 18.46 29.80 14.77
N ARG A 519 17.15 29.64 14.62
CA ARG A 519 16.54 28.33 14.66
C ARG A 519 16.78 27.61 13.36
N ILE A 520 17.29 26.38 13.41
CA ILE A 520 17.52 25.56 12.21
C ILE A 520 16.60 24.34 12.27
N VAL A 521 15.75 24.20 11.26
CA VAL A 521 14.91 23.02 11.02
C VAL A 521 15.43 22.35 9.76
N ALA A 522 15.55 21.03 9.77
CA ALA A 522 16.07 20.30 8.64
C ALA A 522 15.23 19.07 8.35
N GLU A 523 15.09 18.80 7.08
CA GLU A 523 14.37 17.68 6.54
C GLU A 523 15.33 16.51 6.28
N LEU A 524 15.02 15.34 6.83
CA LEU A 524 15.71 14.08 6.52
C LEU A 524 14.68 13.10 5.97
N LEU A 525 15.04 12.44 4.87
CA LEU A 525 14.17 11.54 4.11
C LEU A 525 14.20 10.13 4.68
N ASP A 526 15.38 9.65 5.08
CA ASP A 526 15.55 8.41 5.82
C ASP A 526 15.82 8.72 7.31
N GLN A 527 15.14 7.99 8.19
CA GLN A 527 15.26 8.11 9.64
C GLN A 527 16.11 6.98 10.26
N LYS A 528 16.77 6.14 9.45
CA LYS A 528 17.54 4.98 9.94
C LYS A 528 18.51 5.28 11.08
#